data_AF-A0A6N9SSZ3-F1
#
_entry.id   AF-A0A6N9SSZ3-F1
#
_cell.length_a   1.000
_cell.length_b   1.000
_cell.length_c   1.000
_cell.angle_alpha   90.00
_cell.angle_beta   90.00
_cell.angle_gamma   90.00
#
_symmetry.space_group_name_H-M   'P 1'
#
loop_
_entity.id
_entity.type
_entity.pdbx_description
1 polymer ?
#
loop_
_entity_poly.entity_id
_entity_poly.type
_entity_poly.pdbx_seq_one_letter_code
_entity_poly.pdbx_strand_id
1 'polypeptide(L)'
;LNTPEMVFMFIPIESAFVEALRADDSLFQNAIEKNVLVATPTTLMTSLNIVRQLWRFEEQNAHTAELAERASRVYKKLVGFVTSMEQVGKELEKARTVYDKAYGQLHTGKGNLIAQAREFERLGVSIQARLPEELVTKAALELESPPEDPSHR
;
A
#
# COMPACT_ATOMS: atom_id res chain seq x y z
N LEU A 1 32.39 11.61 28.69
CA LEU A 1 33.46 10.64 28.38
C LEU A 1 33.33 10.26 26.92
N ASN A 2 34.16 10.80 26.03
CA ASN A 2 34.31 10.33 24.65
C ASN A 2 35.81 10.14 24.45
N THR A 3 36.32 9.00 24.89
CA THR A 3 37.69 8.60 24.56
C THR A 3 37.64 8.01 23.15
N PRO A 4 38.47 8.45 22.20
CA PRO A 4 38.48 7.89 20.86
C PRO A 4 38.82 6.40 20.91
N GLU A 5 38.08 5.58 20.15
CA GLU A 5 38.32 4.14 20.05
C GLU A 5 39.69 3.81 19.45
N MET A 6 40.25 4.72 18.65
CA MET A 6 41.55 4.58 17.99
C MET A 6 42.17 5.94 17.71
N VAL A 7 43.49 6.08 17.90
CA VAL A 7 44.25 7.31 17.66
C VAL A 7 45.25 7.08 16.53
N PHE A 8 45.32 8.01 15.58
CA PHE A 8 46.33 7.98 14.51
C PHE A 8 47.60 8.71 14.97
N MET A 9 48.72 7.98 15.05
CA MET A 9 50.04 8.55 15.26
C MET A 9 50.75 8.70 13.92
N PHE A 10 50.95 9.94 13.50
CA PHE A 10 51.56 10.23 12.21
C PHE A 10 53.09 10.31 12.28
N ILE A 11 53.78 9.54 11.42
CA ILE A 11 55.24 9.61 11.24
C ILE A 11 55.54 10.13 9.83
N PRO A 12 56.11 11.35 9.68
CA PRO A 12 56.29 11.98 8.38
C PRO A 12 57.37 11.35 7.51
N ILE A 13 58.33 10.63 8.12
CA ILE A 13 59.48 10.03 7.43
C ILE A 13 59.32 8.51 7.44
N GLU A 14 58.84 7.96 6.32
CA GLU A 14 58.55 6.52 6.19
C GLU A 14 59.81 5.64 6.33
N SER A 15 60.95 6.07 5.80
CA SER A 15 62.22 5.35 5.95
C SER A 15 62.69 5.24 7.39
N ALA A 16 62.48 6.29 8.21
CA ALA A 16 62.81 6.27 9.62
C ALA A 16 61.89 5.32 10.40
N PHE A 17 60.60 5.27 10.04
CA PHE A 17 59.66 4.30 10.63
C PHE A 17 60.05 2.85 10.29
N VAL A 18 60.40 2.57 9.04
CA VAL A 18 60.87 1.24 8.62
C VAL A 18 62.14 0.85 9.36
N GLU A 19 63.09 1.77 9.52
CA GLU A 19 64.33 1.49 10.25
C GLU A 19 64.07 1.27 11.75
N ALA A 20 63.13 2.01 12.36
CA ALA A 20 62.71 1.78 13.74
C ALA A 20 62.09 0.39 13.93
N LEU A 21 61.22 -0.05 13.01
CA LEU A 21 60.63 -1.39 13.04
C LEU A 21 61.64 -2.51 12.81
N ARG A 22 62.74 -2.25 12.07
CA ARG A 22 63.85 -3.20 11.93
C ARG A 22 64.66 -3.34 13.21
N ALA A 23 64.81 -2.25 13.96
CA ALA A 23 65.51 -2.23 15.23
C ALA A 23 64.68 -2.89 16.35
N ASP A 24 63.36 -2.69 16.35
CA ASP A 24 62.41 -3.29 17.27
C ASP A 24 61.05 -3.49 16.58
N ASP A 25 60.74 -4.74 16.26
CA ASP A 25 59.50 -5.14 15.58
C ASP A 25 58.28 -5.12 16.50
N SER A 26 58.49 -5.12 17.83
CA SER A 26 57.43 -5.07 18.82
C SER A 26 56.73 -3.71 18.89
N LEU A 27 57.38 -2.64 18.39
CA LEU A 27 56.85 -1.28 18.42
C LEU A 27 55.47 -1.15 17.76
N PHE A 28 55.25 -1.84 16.64
CA PHE A 28 53.96 -1.81 15.95
C PHE A 28 52.87 -2.50 16.76
N GLN A 29 53.15 -3.69 17.28
CA GLN A 29 52.22 -4.46 18.09
C GLN A 29 51.85 -3.70 19.39
N ASN A 30 52.85 -3.14 20.06
CA ASN A 30 52.68 -2.32 21.26
C ASN A 30 51.80 -1.08 21.01
N ALA A 31 51.89 -0.48 19.81
CA ALA A 31 51.03 0.64 19.43
C ALA A 31 49.58 0.19 19.23
N ILE A 32 49.36 -0.92 18.52
CA ILE A 32 48.02 -1.49 18.28
C ILE A 32 47.33 -1.87 19.61
N GLU A 33 48.04 -2.50 20.54
CA GLU A 33 47.51 -2.86 21.87
C GLU A 33 47.08 -1.64 22.69
N LYS A 34 47.63 -0.46 22.38
CA LYS A 34 47.26 0.82 22.98
C LYS A 34 46.22 1.60 22.16
N ASN A 35 45.60 0.96 21.17
CA ASN A 35 44.68 1.59 20.21
C ASN A 35 45.32 2.76 19.43
N VAL A 36 46.63 2.66 19.14
CA VAL A 36 47.37 3.64 18.35
C VAL A 36 47.73 3.04 16.99
N LEU A 37 47.18 3.62 15.93
CA LEU A 37 47.56 3.30 14.56
C LEU A 37 48.71 4.19 14.12
N VAL A 38 49.87 3.58 13.92
CA VAL A 38 51.00 4.30 13.33
C VAL A 38 50.79 4.43 11.83
N ALA A 39 50.79 5.66 11.33
CA ALA A 39 50.55 5.97 9.93
C ALA A 39 51.65 6.87 9.36
N THR A 40 52.15 6.51 8.19
CA THR A 40 53.00 7.30 7.29
C THR A 40 52.13 8.08 6.29
N PRO A 41 52.67 9.03 5.50
CA PRO A 41 51.88 9.74 4.48
C PRO A 41 51.03 8.81 3.59
N THR A 42 51.62 7.69 3.14
CA THR A 42 50.97 6.70 2.28
C THR A 42 49.87 5.93 3.02
N THR A 43 50.17 5.44 4.22
CA THR A 43 49.24 4.60 4.98
C THR A 43 48.11 5.41 5.61
N LEU A 44 48.34 6.67 6.00
CA LEU A 44 47.29 7.57 6.45
C LEU A 44 46.25 7.81 5.36
N MET A 45 46.71 8.09 4.12
CA MET A 45 45.81 8.30 2.99
C MET A 45 44.95 7.06 2.74
N THR A 46 45.56 5.88 2.78
CA THR A 46 44.84 4.60 2.65
C THR A 46 43.81 4.42 3.77
N SER A 47 44.18 4.62 5.03
CA SER A 47 43.26 4.50 6.16
C SER A 47 42.09 5.49 6.08
N LEU A 48 42.33 6.75 5.70
CA LEU A 48 41.28 7.75 5.54
C LEU A 48 40.33 7.40 4.37
N ASN A 49 40.86 6.85 3.28
CA ASN A 49 40.03 6.35 2.18
C ASN A 49 39.16 5.16 2.61
N ILE A 50 39.70 4.26 3.43
CA ILE A 50 38.93 3.14 4.02
C ILE A 50 37.80 3.67 4.90
N VAL A 51 38.08 4.62 5.81
CA VAL A 51 37.05 5.24 6.66
C VAL A 51 35.96 5.90 5.81
N ARG A 52 36.35 6.66 4.78
CA ARG A 52 35.40 7.27 3.84
C ARG A 52 34.53 6.22 3.14
N GLN A 53 35.12 5.11 2.70
CA GLN A 53 34.38 4.04 2.03
C GLN A 53 33.41 3.35 2.99
N LEU A 54 33.81 3.15 4.25
CA LEU A 54 32.96 2.58 5.29
C LEU A 54 31.72 3.45 5.54
N TRP A 55 31.88 4.77 5.68
CA TRP A 55 30.73 5.67 5.84
C TRP A 55 29.78 5.65 4.64
N ARG A 56 30.32 5.65 3.40
CA ARG A 56 29.47 5.54 2.19
C ARG A 56 28.70 4.22 2.16
N PHE A 57 29.31 3.14 2.64
CA PHE A 57 28.66 1.84 2.74
C PHE A 57 27.55 1.84 3.81
N GLU A 58 27.79 2.43 4.98
CA GLU A 58 26.78 2.58 6.03
C GLU A 58 25.58 3.42 5.58
N GLU A 59 25.85 4.56 4.93
CA GLU A 59 24.81 5.44 4.37
C GLU A 59 23.93 4.66 3.39
N GLN A 60 24.56 3.90 2.47
CA GLN A 60 23.84 3.07 1.51
C GLN A 60 23.03 1.93 2.16
N ASN A 61 23.54 1.32 3.24
CA ASN A 61 22.81 0.30 4.00
C ASN A 61 21.60 0.87 4.74
N ALA A 62 21.73 2.06 5.35
CA ALA A 62 20.63 2.73 6.04
C ALA A 62 19.43 2.98 5.10
N HIS A 63 19.69 3.35 3.85
CA HIS A 63 18.65 3.56 2.83
C HIS A 63 17.87 2.29 2.47
N THR A 64 18.46 1.10 2.62
CA THR A 64 17.79 -0.17 2.28
C THR A 64 16.70 -0.52 3.30
N ALA A 65 16.97 -0.30 4.59
CA ALA A 65 15.98 -0.51 5.65
C ALA A 65 14.79 0.47 5.52
N GLU A 66 15.08 1.74 5.23
CA GLU A 66 14.04 2.75 5.02
C GLU A 66 13.15 2.44 3.80
N LEU A 67 13.77 1.96 2.71
CA LEU A 67 13.07 1.54 1.50
C LEU A 67 12.14 0.34 1.77
N ALA A 68 12.62 -0.67 2.49
CA ALA A 68 11.83 -1.84 2.87
C ALA A 68 10.63 -1.45 3.74
N GLU A 69 10.83 -0.55 4.71
CA GLU A 69 9.75 -0.06 5.58
C GLU A 69 8.72 0.79 4.81
N ARG A 70 9.17 1.63 3.87
CA ARG A 70 8.25 2.35 2.97
C ARG A 70 7.45 1.38 2.10
N ALA A 71 8.10 0.38 1.51
CA ALA A 71 7.44 -0.62 0.68
C ALA A 71 6.37 -1.40 1.49
N SER A 72 6.71 -1.83 2.71
CA SER A 72 5.78 -2.52 3.63
C SER A 72 4.54 -1.67 3.94
N ARG A 73 4.73 -0.39 4.27
CA ARG A 73 3.62 0.54 4.55
C ARG A 73 2.70 0.75 3.35
N VAL A 74 3.27 0.90 2.15
CA VAL A 74 2.50 1.04 0.92
C VAL A 74 1.69 -0.23 0.64
N TYR A 75 2.31 -1.40 0.76
CA TYR A 75 1.63 -2.68 0.53
C TYR A 75 0.47 -2.89 1.52
N LYS A 76 0.68 -2.59 2.81
CA LYS A 76 -0.39 -2.67 3.83
C LYS A 76 -1.58 -1.77 3.51
N LYS A 77 -1.32 -0.54 3.05
CA LYS A 77 -2.38 0.38 2.61
C LYS A 77 -3.12 -0.14 1.38
N LEU A 78 -2.40 -0.71 0.41
CA LEU A 78 -2.99 -1.29 -0.79
C LEU A 78 -3.93 -2.45 -0.43
N VAL A 79 -3.50 -3.36 0.44
CA VAL A 79 -4.36 -4.47 0.91
C VAL A 79 -5.64 -3.93 1.56
N GLY A 80 -5.54 -2.97 2.47
CA GLY A 80 -6.71 -2.36 3.10
C GLY A 80 -7.64 -1.66 2.11
N PHE A 81 -7.07 -1.02 1.08
CA PHE A 81 -7.85 -0.41 0.00
C PHE A 81 -8.60 -1.45 -0.83
N VAL A 82 -7.95 -2.55 -1.22
CA VAL A 82 -8.61 -3.65 -1.95
C VAL A 82 -9.77 -4.23 -1.15
N THR A 83 -9.59 -4.50 0.15
CA THR A 83 -10.68 -4.96 1.02
C THR A 83 -11.84 -3.96 1.08
N SER A 84 -11.54 -2.66 1.14
CA SER A 84 -12.56 -1.61 1.12
C SER A 84 -13.33 -1.60 -0.20
N MET A 85 -12.65 -1.77 -1.32
CA MET A 85 -13.25 -1.86 -2.66
C MET A 85 -14.14 -3.10 -2.83
N GLU A 86 -13.70 -4.26 -2.32
CA GLU A 86 -14.53 -5.47 -2.30
C GLU A 86 -15.82 -5.27 -1.49
N GLN A 87 -15.73 -4.57 -0.35
CA GLN A 87 -16.90 -4.26 0.46
C GLN A 87 -17.86 -3.33 -0.29
N VAL A 88 -17.35 -2.31 -0.97
CA VAL A 88 -18.16 -1.42 -1.82
C VAL A 88 -18.90 -2.24 -2.90
N GLY A 89 -18.21 -3.16 -3.57
CA GLY A 89 -18.84 -4.05 -4.56
C GLY A 89 -20.01 -4.85 -3.99
N LYS A 90 -19.85 -5.42 -2.78
CA LYS A 90 -20.91 -6.16 -2.10
C LYS A 90 -22.11 -5.28 -1.73
N GLU A 91 -21.87 -4.06 -1.26
CA GLU A 91 -22.95 -3.14 -0.89
C GLU A 91 -23.70 -2.62 -2.13
N LEU A 92 -23.02 -2.42 -3.26
CA LEU A 92 -23.68 -2.08 -4.53
C LEU A 92 -24.61 -3.21 -5.01
N GLU A 93 -24.18 -4.47 -4.90
CA GLU A 93 -25.02 -5.61 -5.29
C GLU A 93 -26.26 -5.76 -4.40
N LYS A 94 -26.11 -5.51 -3.10
CA LYS A 94 -27.26 -5.45 -2.17
C LYS A 94 -28.20 -4.30 -2.53
N ALA A 95 -27.66 -3.11 -2.77
CA ALA A 95 -28.45 -1.94 -3.16
C ALA A 95 -29.26 -2.22 -4.44
N ARG A 96 -28.63 -2.86 -5.43
CA ARG A 96 -29.30 -3.32 -6.65
C ARG A 96 -30.42 -4.30 -6.35
N THR A 97 -30.18 -5.31 -5.53
CA THR A 97 -31.21 -6.29 -5.15
C THR A 97 -32.41 -5.63 -4.47
N VAL A 98 -32.17 -4.68 -3.56
CA VAL A 98 -33.22 -3.92 -2.87
C VAL A 98 -33.99 -3.05 -3.87
N TYR A 99 -33.29 -2.39 -4.79
CA TYR A 99 -33.88 -1.61 -5.86
C TYR A 99 -34.79 -2.47 -6.75
N ASP A 100 -34.29 -3.59 -7.26
CA ASP A 100 -35.02 -4.49 -8.16
C ASP A 100 -36.29 -5.03 -7.47
N LYS A 101 -36.20 -5.38 -6.17
CA LYS A 101 -37.36 -5.79 -5.38
C LYS A 101 -38.41 -4.68 -5.24
N ALA A 102 -38.00 -3.46 -4.91
CA ALA A 102 -38.91 -2.32 -4.78
C ALA A 102 -39.56 -1.96 -6.12
N TYR A 103 -38.78 -2.01 -7.20
CA TYR A 103 -39.26 -1.75 -8.55
C TYR A 103 -40.24 -2.83 -9.03
N GLY A 104 -39.99 -4.10 -8.69
CA GLY A 104 -40.94 -5.20 -8.92
C GLY A 104 -42.28 -5.01 -8.20
N GLN A 105 -42.25 -4.63 -6.92
CA GLN A 105 -43.49 -4.32 -6.17
C GLN A 105 -44.29 -3.16 -6.79
N LEU A 106 -43.60 -2.17 -7.36
CA LEU A 106 -44.22 -1.03 -8.01
C LEU A 106 -44.85 -1.40 -9.37
N HIS A 107 -44.11 -2.10 -10.21
CA HIS A 107 -44.40 -2.20 -11.66
C HIS A 107 -44.39 -3.64 -12.20
N THR A 108 -43.47 -4.50 -11.76
CA THR A 108 -43.24 -5.83 -12.35
C THR A 108 -43.52 -6.95 -11.35
N GLY A 109 -44.71 -7.54 -11.42
CA GLY A 109 -45.09 -8.69 -10.58
C GLY A 109 -46.60 -8.93 -10.49
N LYS A 110 -47.00 -10.15 -10.08
CA LYS A 110 -48.40 -10.50 -9.80
C LYS A 110 -48.90 -9.65 -8.63
N GLY A 111 -49.82 -8.73 -8.91
CA GLY A 111 -50.36 -7.78 -7.92
C GLY A 111 -49.49 -6.53 -7.72
N ASN A 112 -48.74 -6.10 -8.73
CA ASN A 112 -48.01 -4.83 -8.65
C ASN A 112 -48.95 -3.64 -8.35
N LEU A 113 -48.42 -2.66 -7.61
CA LEU A 113 -49.22 -1.56 -7.04
C LEU A 113 -49.88 -0.70 -8.12
N ILE A 114 -49.21 -0.48 -9.26
CA ILE A 114 -49.75 0.31 -10.38
C ILE A 114 -50.95 -0.39 -11.01
N ALA A 115 -50.86 -1.69 -11.26
CA ALA A 115 -51.97 -2.48 -11.80
C ALA A 115 -53.15 -2.55 -10.82
N GLN A 116 -52.88 -2.70 -9.52
CA GLN A 116 -53.92 -2.67 -8.48
C GLN A 116 -54.62 -1.31 -8.40
N ALA A 117 -53.86 -0.21 -8.42
CA ALA A 117 -54.41 1.14 -8.43
C ALA A 117 -55.30 1.39 -9.65
N ARG A 118 -54.89 0.91 -10.83
CA ARG A 118 -55.68 1.01 -12.07
C ARG A 118 -56.97 0.19 -12.03
N GLU A 119 -56.96 -0.99 -11.41
CA GLU A 119 -58.18 -1.79 -11.25
C GLU A 119 -59.20 -1.09 -10.32
N PHE A 120 -58.74 -0.36 -9.29
CA PHE A 120 -59.63 0.46 -8.45
C PHE A 120 -60.28 1.63 -9.20
N GLU A 121 -59.55 2.31 -10.09
CA GLU A 121 -60.17 3.32 -10.98
C GLU A 121 -61.25 2.68 -11.87
N ARG A 122 -60.99 1.48 -12.41
CA ARG A 122 -61.95 0.74 -13.26
C ARG A 122 -63.22 0.33 -12.51
N LEU A 123 -63.09 0.04 -11.21
CA LEU A 123 -64.22 -0.31 -10.32
C LEU A 123 -65.02 0.92 -9.82
N GLY A 124 -64.70 2.13 -10.28
CA GLY A 124 -65.51 3.33 -10.03
C GLY A 124 -65.15 4.09 -8.75
N VAL A 125 -64.01 3.80 -8.13
CA VAL A 125 -63.51 4.58 -6.98
C VAL A 125 -62.92 5.89 -7.49
N SER A 126 -63.40 7.03 -6.98
CA SER A 126 -62.88 8.36 -7.34
C SER A 126 -61.49 8.58 -6.74
N ILE A 127 -60.45 8.51 -7.57
CA ILE A 127 -59.07 8.81 -7.19
C ILE A 127 -58.74 10.25 -7.62
N GLN A 128 -58.34 11.09 -6.68
CA GLN A 128 -58.09 12.53 -6.91
C GLN A 128 -56.68 12.82 -7.47
N ALA A 129 -55.76 11.85 -7.48
CA ALA A 129 -54.39 12.00 -7.99
C ALA A 129 -54.03 10.85 -8.95
N ARG A 130 -53.71 11.18 -10.21
CA ARG A 130 -53.37 10.21 -11.27
C ARG A 130 -51.88 9.90 -11.29
N LEU A 131 -51.54 8.63 -11.52
CA LEU A 131 -50.16 8.17 -11.74
C LEU A 131 -49.65 8.59 -13.14
N PRO A 132 -48.33 8.77 -13.33
CA PRO A 132 -47.76 9.05 -14.65
C PRO A 132 -48.06 7.94 -15.67
N GLU A 133 -48.55 8.30 -16.86
CA GLU A 133 -49.01 7.36 -17.90
C GLU A 133 -47.91 6.39 -18.40
N GLU A 134 -46.64 6.82 -18.41
CA GLU A 134 -45.52 5.97 -18.83
C GLU A 134 -45.36 4.74 -17.92
N LEU A 135 -45.49 4.91 -16.61
CA LEU A 135 -45.36 3.81 -15.64
C LEU A 135 -46.55 2.86 -15.71
N VAL A 136 -47.75 3.40 -15.98
CA VAL A 136 -48.98 2.62 -16.17
C VAL A 136 -48.90 1.76 -17.42
N THR A 137 -48.38 2.31 -18.52
CA THR A 137 -48.24 1.61 -19.80
C THR A 137 -47.24 0.46 -19.71
N LYS A 138 -46.07 0.70 -19.09
CA LYS A 138 -45.04 -0.34 -18.88
C LYS A 138 -45.55 -1.50 -18.02
N ALA A 139 -46.25 -1.21 -16.92
CA ALA A 139 -46.79 -2.24 -16.04
C ALA A 139 -47.89 -3.10 -16.72
N ALA A 140 -48.64 -2.52 -17.68
CA ALA A 140 -49.66 -3.25 -18.44
C ALA A 140 -49.06 -4.23 -19.44
N LEU A 141 -48.00 -3.82 -20.16
CA LEU A 141 -47.30 -4.64 -21.16
C LEU A 141 -46.60 -5.87 -20.55
N GLU A 142 -46.14 -5.76 -19.30
CA GLU A 142 -45.52 -6.86 -18.54
C GLU A 142 -46.52 -7.93 -18.08
N LEU A 143 -47.80 -7.57 -17.88
CA LEU A 143 -48.85 -8.53 -17.49
C LEU A 143 -49.38 -9.36 -18.67
N GLU A 144 -49.24 -8.85 -19.89
CA GLU A 144 -49.66 -9.53 -21.13
C GLU A 144 -48.55 -10.40 -21.74
N SER A 145 -47.30 -10.23 -21.31
CA SER A 145 -46.17 -11.09 -21.70
C SER A 145 -46.20 -12.41 -20.91
N PRO A 146 -46.21 -13.59 -21.56
CA PRO A 146 -46.09 -14.86 -20.85
C PRO A 146 -44.72 -14.97 -20.17
N PRO A 147 -44.60 -15.67 -19.03
CA PRO A 147 -43.32 -15.81 -18.34
C PRO A 147 -42.28 -16.44 -19.27
N GLU A 148 -41.12 -15.79 -19.44
CA GLU A 148 -40.00 -16.37 -20.18
C GLU A 148 -39.57 -17.70 -19.53
N ASP A 149 -39.59 -18.76 -20.33
CA ASP A 149 -39.12 -20.09 -19.97
C ASP A 149 -37.59 -20.06 -19.72
N PRO A 150 -37.10 -20.45 -18.52
CA PRO A 150 -35.67 -20.40 -18.20
C PRO A 150 -34.81 -21.47 -18.92
N SER A 151 -35.31 -22.14 -19.96
CA SER A 151 -34.65 -23.27 -20.63
C SER A 151 -33.63 -22.91 -21.72
N HIS A 152 -33.26 -21.65 -21.91
CA HIS A 152 -32.19 -21.27 -22.85
C HIS A 152 -31.16 -20.34 -22.21
N ARG A 153 -30.24 -20.92 -21.42
CA ARG A 153 -28.83 -20.51 -21.32
C ARG A 153 -27.99 -21.58 -20.63
#